data_AF-A0ABD5MUW4-F1
#
_entry.id   AF-A0ABD5MUW4-F1
#
_cell.length_a   1.000
_cell.length_b   1.000
_cell.length_c   1.000
_cell.angle_alpha   90.00
_cell.angle_beta   90.00
_cell.angle_gamma   90.00
#
_symmetry.space_group_name_H-M   'P 1'
#
loop_
_entity.id
_entity.type
_entity.pdbx_description
1 polymer ?
#
loop_
_entity_poly.entity_id
_entity_poly.type
_entity_poly.pdbx_seq_one_letter_code
_entity_poly.pdbx_strand_id
1 'polypeptide(L)'
;MQVDIDLIKPSPYQPRIIFDINELKEEIESDGLISELVVRKNEKNYELIDGERRLRALKKLKWKQVPVRVITLKKDIVRRSVYKVNKVRQNYTVEEESKYFKKLTDEGMTPWEISKELSVDFHWVQAHLNIFKFPESIQKALWSGQISTSHLVALENVIARNNKEAKTLINEIINRKLTLKETKKILNKQKEKVEEMRIEAVKEFLPEVAPKIAQLKTAEDFEKAAKVLKKTAKKKREKALTPKQKVAIEEEKKKKHKEFIKRKKEQERLENNRIKKEAKKLAKEMKEKEKILIEKEAEKKMLIRIKVEAKKLAEQMKETERAKIEEEVKQKIEKNSLSKLKRNLKQLTKKIETLQKEKSTLLQNKTAFLEALNFNCPHCKSSCVVYQEGKRYFVKRSANVAMVHEKTVAPTHQKPTISSPKSQN
;
A
#
# COMPACT_ATOMS: atom_id res chain seq x y z
N MET A 1 -8.47 -6.30 19.94
CA MET A 1 -8.57 -6.75 21.35
C MET A 1 -8.37 -5.54 22.25
N GLN A 2 -9.02 -5.44 23.42
CA GLN A 2 -8.75 -4.36 24.38
C GLN A 2 -7.70 -4.81 25.39
N VAL A 3 -6.71 -3.97 25.67
CA VAL A 3 -5.63 -4.26 26.64
C VAL A 3 -5.45 -3.09 27.58
N ASP A 4 -5.16 -3.40 28.85
CA ASP A 4 -4.79 -2.41 29.85
C ASP A 4 -3.52 -1.67 29.42
N ILE A 5 -3.58 -0.35 29.41
CA ILE A 5 -2.49 0.51 28.93
C ILE A 5 -1.19 0.32 29.73
N ASP A 6 -1.28 -0.10 30.99
CA ASP A 6 -0.14 -0.29 31.88
C ASP A 6 0.64 -1.59 31.59
N LEU A 7 -0.04 -2.56 30.97
CA LEU A 7 0.57 -3.79 30.45
C LEU A 7 1.34 -3.56 29.15
N ILE A 8 1.14 -2.42 28.48
CA ILE A 8 1.85 -2.06 27.24
C ILE A 8 3.14 -1.32 27.59
N LYS A 9 4.27 -1.95 27.28
CA LYS A 9 5.61 -1.39 27.43
C LYS A 9 6.14 -0.89 26.08
N PRO A 10 6.82 0.27 26.06
CA PRO A 10 7.46 0.76 24.85
C PRO A 10 8.51 -0.25 24.36
N SER A 11 8.76 -0.28 23.05
CA SER A 11 9.83 -1.16 22.53
C SER A 11 11.18 -0.72 23.09
N PRO A 12 12.03 -1.65 23.58
CA PRO A 12 13.43 -1.34 23.85
C PRO A 12 14.16 -0.89 22.58
N TYR A 13 13.63 -1.19 21.40
CA TYR A 13 14.22 -0.86 20.11
C TYR A 13 13.72 0.45 19.51
N GLN A 14 13.03 1.29 20.30
CA GLN A 14 12.53 2.57 19.81
C GLN A 14 13.68 3.59 19.70
N PRO A 15 14.09 4.02 18.48
CA PRO A 15 15.27 4.89 18.35
C PRO A 15 14.96 6.35 18.66
N ARG A 16 13.70 6.77 18.50
CA ARG A 16 13.26 8.15 18.71
C ARG A 16 13.13 8.45 20.20
N ILE A 17 13.72 9.57 20.62
CA ILE A 17 13.81 9.97 22.04
C ILE A 17 12.79 11.06 22.36
N ILE A 18 12.59 12.01 21.43
CA ILE A 18 11.71 13.18 21.60
C ILE A 18 10.42 12.97 20.80
N PHE A 19 9.27 13.18 21.45
CA PHE A 19 7.96 13.07 20.82
C PHE A 19 7.11 14.28 21.17
N ASP A 20 6.73 15.05 20.15
CA ASP A 20 5.63 15.99 20.30
C ASP A 20 4.30 15.23 20.23
N ILE A 21 3.48 15.41 21.26
CA ILE A 21 2.22 14.71 21.47
C ILE A 21 1.06 15.65 21.78
N ASN A 22 1.26 16.97 21.76
CA ASN A 22 0.22 17.92 22.15
C ASN A 22 -0.91 17.94 21.10
N GLU A 23 -0.57 18.15 19.83
CA GLU A 23 -1.55 18.10 18.72
C GLU A 23 -2.26 16.75 18.65
N LEU A 24 -1.51 15.64 18.77
CA LEU A 24 -2.09 14.30 18.72
C LEU A 24 -3.01 14.00 19.91
N LYS A 25 -2.77 14.63 21.06
CA LYS A 25 -3.65 14.49 22.24
C LYS A 25 -5.00 15.13 21.96
N GLU A 26 -5.01 16.35 21.41
CA GLU A 26 -6.24 17.08 21.08
C GLU A 26 -7.06 16.34 20.02
N GLU A 27 -6.40 15.80 18.99
CA GLU A 27 -7.03 14.97 17.96
C GLU A 27 -7.66 13.70 18.54
N ILE A 28 -6.97 13.01 19.45
CA ILE A 28 -7.52 11.81 20.11
C ILE A 28 -8.67 12.17 21.06
N GLU A 29 -8.67 13.36 21.68
CA GLU A 29 -9.79 13.84 22.50
C GLU A 29 -11.04 14.13 21.65
N SER A 30 -10.89 14.69 20.45
CA SER A 30 -12.02 15.03 19.58
C SER A 30 -12.58 13.82 18.81
N ASP A 31 -11.69 13.05 18.17
CA ASP A 31 -12.06 12.07 17.16
C ASP A 31 -11.94 10.62 17.68
N GLY A 32 -11.36 10.46 18.87
CA GLY A 32 -11.04 9.17 19.43
C GLY A 32 -9.84 8.50 18.75
N LEU A 33 -9.54 7.27 19.17
CA LEU A 33 -8.42 6.51 18.62
C LEU A 33 -8.82 5.81 17.30
N ILE A 34 -8.55 6.44 16.16
CA ILE A 34 -8.89 5.93 14.83
C ILE A 34 -8.13 4.63 14.49
N SER A 35 -6.86 4.55 14.88
CA SER A 35 -5.98 3.41 14.58
C SER A 35 -5.51 2.74 15.86
N GLU A 36 -5.68 1.41 15.92
CA GLU A 36 -5.23 0.58 17.03
C GLU A 36 -3.70 0.54 17.19
N LEU A 37 -3.23 0.25 18.40
CA LEU A 37 -1.80 0.05 18.66
C LEU A 37 -1.38 -1.34 18.20
N VAL A 38 -0.18 -1.46 17.62
CA VAL A 38 0.35 -2.77 17.22
C VAL A 38 1.31 -3.23 18.30
N VAL A 39 1.05 -4.40 18.87
CA VAL A 39 1.83 -4.95 19.97
C VAL A 39 2.22 -6.40 19.70
N ARG A 40 3.28 -6.87 20.34
CA ARG A 40 3.62 -8.29 20.45
C ARG A 40 3.44 -8.75 21.88
N LYS A 41 2.91 -9.96 22.05
CA LYS A 41 2.81 -10.60 23.36
C LYS A 41 4.21 -11.06 23.81
N ASN A 42 4.61 -10.62 25.00
CA ASN A 42 5.71 -11.18 25.78
C ASN A 42 5.11 -11.98 26.95
N GLU A 43 5.95 -12.61 27.77
CA GLU A 43 5.51 -13.54 28.83
C GLU A 43 4.43 -12.96 29.75
N LYS A 44 4.61 -11.71 30.21
CA LYS A 44 3.69 -11.06 31.18
C LYS A 44 3.14 -9.70 30.73
N ASN A 45 3.59 -9.20 29.57
CA ASN A 45 3.26 -7.85 29.10
C ASN A 45 3.21 -7.80 27.57
N TYR A 46 2.84 -6.63 27.05
CA TYR A 46 2.81 -6.36 25.61
C TYR A 46 3.93 -5.41 25.23
N GLU A 47 4.75 -5.79 24.26
CA GLU A 47 5.77 -4.93 23.68
C GLU A 47 5.16 -4.13 22.53
N LEU A 48 5.22 -2.80 22.60
CA LEU A 48 4.74 -1.93 21.54
C LEU A 48 5.62 -2.04 20.30
N ILE A 49 5.01 -2.22 19.14
CA ILE A 49 5.70 -2.27 17.84
C ILE A 49 5.43 -1.00 17.03
N ASP A 50 4.18 -0.53 17.03
CA ASP A 50 3.80 0.76 16.47
C ASP A 50 2.80 1.49 17.36
N GLY A 51 2.91 2.82 17.36
CA GLY A 51 1.99 3.72 18.05
C GLY A 51 2.55 4.38 19.30
N GLU A 52 3.87 4.58 19.41
CA GLU A 52 4.50 5.18 20.60
C GLU A 52 3.91 6.57 20.96
N ARG A 53 3.70 7.45 19.97
CA ARG A 53 3.06 8.76 20.18
C ARG A 53 1.63 8.61 20.72
N ARG A 54 0.87 7.68 20.14
CA ARG A 54 -0.52 7.36 20.55
C ARG A 54 -0.54 6.80 21.97
N LEU A 55 0.33 5.84 22.29
CA LEU A 55 0.44 5.27 23.64
C LEU A 55 0.75 6.36 24.68
N ARG A 56 1.67 7.28 24.38
CA ARG A 56 2.00 8.40 25.28
C ARG A 56 0.85 9.39 25.44
N ALA A 57 0.17 9.74 24.35
CA ALA A 57 -1.01 10.60 24.39
C ALA A 57 -2.13 9.95 25.22
N LEU A 58 -2.45 8.69 24.96
CA LEU A 58 -3.47 7.91 25.68
C LEU A 58 -3.16 7.79 27.19
N LYS A 59 -1.88 7.64 27.56
CA LYS A 59 -1.45 7.68 28.97
C LYS A 59 -1.67 9.06 29.61
N LYS A 60 -1.35 10.15 28.91
CA LYS A 60 -1.66 11.52 29.37
C LYS A 60 -3.16 11.77 29.50
N LEU A 61 -3.96 11.16 28.63
CA LEU A 61 -5.43 11.18 28.67
C LEU A 61 -6.03 10.26 29.73
N LYS A 62 -5.21 9.51 30.47
CA LYS A 62 -5.64 8.59 31.54
C LYS A 62 -6.62 7.51 31.06
N TRP A 63 -6.49 7.06 29.81
CA TRP A 63 -7.26 5.93 29.31
C TRP A 63 -6.85 4.65 30.04
N LYS A 64 -7.83 3.82 30.45
CA LYS A 64 -7.56 2.54 31.14
C LYS A 64 -7.28 1.40 30.17
N GLN A 65 -8.04 1.33 29.08
CA GLN A 65 -7.91 0.28 28.07
C GLN A 65 -7.79 0.89 26.68
N VAL A 66 -7.01 0.24 25.83
CA VAL A 66 -6.76 0.68 24.46
C VAL A 66 -6.92 -0.48 23.47
N PRO A 67 -7.49 -0.24 22.28
CA PRO A 67 -7.57 -1.27 21.25
C PRO A 67 -6.17 -1.55 20.70
N VAL A 68 -5.82 -2.83 20.69
CA VAL A 68 -4.56 -3.34 20.17
C VAL A 68 -4.75 -4.49 19.19
N ARG A 69 -3.83 -4.52 18.21
CA ARG A 69 -3.56 -5.66 17.34
C ARG A 69 -2.35 -6.41 17.88
N VAL A 70 -2.56 -7.66 18.29
CA VAL A 70 -1.46 -8.54 18.70
C VAL A 70 -0.89 -9.27 17.50
N ILE A 71 0.42 -9.18 17.31
CA ILE A 71 1.15 -9.92 16.30
C ILE A 71 2.22 -10.82 16.94
N THR A 72 2.37 -12.01 16.37
CA THR A 72 3.38 -12.99 16.81
C THR A 72 4.58 -12.89 15.88
N LEU A 73 5.61 -12.16 16.32
CA LEU A 73 6.85 -11.97 15.56
C LEU A 73 8.06 -12.37 16.40
N LYS A 74 9.09 -12.89 15.74
CA LYS A 74 10.40 -13.09 16.36
C LYS A 74 11.04 -11.73 16.69
N LYS A 75 11.87 -11.70 17.74
CA LYS A 75 12.54 -10.50 18.26
C LYS A 75 13.23 -9.68 17.15
N ASP A 76 13.99 -10.34 16.28
CA ASP A 76 14.73 -9.68 15.18
C ASP A 76 13.79 -9.02 14.15
N ILE A 77 12.65 -9.66 13.85
CA ILE A 77 11.64 -9.11 12.94
C ILE A 77 10.97 -7.89 13.57
N VAL A 78 10.73 -7.92 14.89
CA VAL A 78 10.17 -6.79 15.64
C VAL A 78 11.14 -5.61 15.60
N ARG A 79 12.40 -5.84 15.97
CA ARG A 79 13.44 -4.82 15.94
C ARG A 79 13.56 -4.15 14.57
N ARG A 80 13.62 -4.95 13.49
CA ARG A 80 13.60 -4.44 12.10
C ARG A 80 12.35 -3.63 11.79
N SER A 81 11.18 -4.12 12.19
CA SER A 81 9.89 -3.48 11.89
C SER A 81 9.74 -2.15 12.61
N VAL A 82 10.09 -2.09 13.90
CA VAL A 82 10.14 -0.85 14.69
C VAL A 82 11.06 0.17 14.03
N TYR A 83 12.28 -0.24 13.66
CA TYR A 83 13.22 0.66 13.00
C TYR A 83 12.67 1.20 11.66
N LYS A 84 12.10 0.33 10.80
CA LYS A 84 11.56 0.71 9.48
C LYS A 84 10.31 1.59 9.56
N VAL A 85 9.34 1.26 10.42
CA VAL A 85 8.07 2.00 10.56
C VAL A 85 8.33 3.47 10.94
N ASN A 86 9.24 3.69 11.88
CA ASN A 86 9.61 5.03 12.30
C ASN A 86 10.36 5.80 11.19
N LYS A 87 11.25 5.14 10.42
CA LYS A 87 11.98 5.77 9.30
C LYS A 87 11.07 6.27 8.19
N VAL A 88 9.96 5.56 7.91
CA VAL A 88 9.00 5.94 6.85
C VAL A 88 8.20 7.20 7.19
N ARG A 89 7.92 7.44 8.48
CA ARG A 89 7.13 8.63 8.89
C ARG A 89 7.94 9.91 8.81
N GLN A 90 9.18 9.88 9.32
CA GLN A 90 10.15 10.99 9.30
C GLN A 90 11.55 10.40 9.46
N ASN A 91 12.55 10.95 8.78
CA ASN A 91 13.93 10.51 8.92
C ASN A 91 14.41 10.62 10.38
N TYR A 92 15.17 9.63 10.86
CA TYR A 92 15.86 9.73 12.14
C TYR A 92 16.93 10.81 12.08
N THR A 93 17.17 11.46 13.22
CA THR A 93 18.38 12.27 13.37
C THR A 93 19.62 11.37 13.39
N VAL A 94 20.78 11.93 13.04
CA VAL A 94 22.07 11.21 13.10
C VAL A 94 22.35 10.70 14.51
N GLU A 95 21.96 11.45 15.53
CA GLU A 95 22.11 11.08 16.94
C GLU A 95 21.29 9.84 17.29
N GLU A 96 19.99 9.85 16.98
CA GLU A 96 19.07 8.75 17.27
C GLU A 96 19.52 7.45 16.58
N GLU A 97 19.88 7.53 15.30
CA GLU A 97 20.33 6.38 14.53
C GLU A 97 21.67 5.82 15.04
N SER A 98 22.60 6.71 15.40
CA SER A 98 23.90 6.30 15.95
C SER A 98 23.75 5.62 17.30
N LYS A 99 22.96 6.21 18.22
CA LYS A 99 22.69 5.63 19.54
C LYS A 99 21.98 4.28 19.41
N TYR A 100 21.07 4.15 18.44
CA TYR A 100 20.40 2.90 18.18
C TYR A 100 21.35 1.81 17.71
N PHE A 101 22.20 2.07 16.70
CA PHE A 101 23.20 1.08 16.27
C PHE A 101 24.18 0.73 17.39
N LYS A 102 24.60 1.72 18.19
CA LYS A 102 25.46 1.50 19.34
C LYS A 102 24.83 0.55 20.35
N LYS A 103 23.56 0.76 20.69
CA LYS A 103 22.81 -0.16 21.55
C LYS A 103 22.79 -1.59 21.00
N LEU A 104 22.59 -1.77 19.70
CA LEU A 104 22.60 -3.10 19.09
C LEU A 104 23.98 -3.77 19.16
N THR A 105 25.06 -2.99 19.00
CA THR A 105 26.41 -3.52 19.20
C THR A 105 26.70 -3.87 20.66
N ASP A 106 26.17 -3.10 21.61
CA ASP A 106 26.31 -3.39 23.04
C ASP A 106 25.50 -4.63 23.45
N GLU A 107 24.42 -4.95 22.73
CA GLU A 107 23.68 -6.23 22.83
C GLU A 107 24.40 -7.41 22.15
N GLY A 108 25.59 -7.20 21.59
CA GLY A 108 26.45 -8.24 21.02
C GLY A 108 26.36 -8.43 19.50
N MET A 109 25.61 -7.58 18.79
CA MET A 109 25.55 -7.67 17.33
C MET A 109 26.79 -7.06 16.66
N THR A 110 27.26 -7.71 15.60
CA THR A 110 28.28 -7.14 14.72
C THR A 110 27.68 -6.08 13.79
N PRO A 111 28.47 -5.10 13.30
CA PRO A 111 28.00 -4.12 12.33
C PRO A 111 27.41 -4.76 11.05
N TRP A 112 27.95 -5.92 10.65
CA TRP A 112 27.45 -6.69 9.51
C TRP A 112 26.06 -7.30 9.75
N GLU A 113 25.83 -7.86 10.95
CA GLU A 113 24.51 -8.38 11.33
C GLU A 113 23.48 -7.25 11.41
N ILE A 114 23.84 -6.09 11.95
CA ILE A 114 22.98 -4.91 12.00
C ILE A 114 22.60 -4.47 10.58
N SER A 115 23.57 -4.39 9.66
CA SER A 115 23.34 -4.05 8.26
C SER A 115 22.36 -5.02 7.58
N LYS A 116 22.60 -6.33 7.73
CA LYS A 116 21.73 -7.38 7.18
C LYS A 116 20.33 -7.33 7.79
N GLU A 117 20.25 -7.12 9.10
CA GLU A 117 18.98 -7.14 9.79
C GLU A 117 18.14 -5.90 9.49
N LEU A 118 18.72 -4.71 9.50
CA LEU A 118 17.95 -3.48 9.25
C LEU A 118 17.79 -3.17 7.76
N SER A 119 18.49 -3.91 6.89
CA SER A 119 18.54 -3.66 5.44
C SER A 119 19.15 -2.30 5.12
N VAL A 120 20.23 -1.94 5.81
CA VAL A 120 20.96 -0.67 5.65
C VAL A 120 22.38 -0.96 5.17
N ASP A 121 22.99 -0.01 4.49
CA ASP A 121 24.37 -0.15 4.00
C ASP A 121 25.37 -0.37 5.15
N PHE A 122 26.35 -1.25 4.93
CA PHE A 122 27.34 -1.59 5.94
C PHE A 122 28.22 -0.39 6.34
N HIS A 123 28.69 0.39 5.35
CA HIS A 123 29.51 1.56 5.59
C HIS A 123 28.72 2.66 6.30
N TRP A 124 27.40 2.75 6.04
CA TRP A 124 26.51 3.61 6.80
C TRP A 124 26.48 3.25 8.29
N VAL A 125 26.29 1.97 8.63
CA VAL A 125 26.32 1.47 10.02
C VAL A 125 27.68 1.76 10.65
N GLN A 126 28.77 1.47 9.93
CA GLN A 126 30.13 1.68 10.42
C GLN A 126 30.42 3.16 10.68
N ALA A 127 29.97 4.07 9.81
CA ALA A 127 30.12 5.50 9.99
C ALA A 127 29.42 6.01 11.26
N HIS A 128 28.19 5.57 11.51
CA HIS A 128 27.43 5.91 12.72
C HIS A 128 28.08 5.37 14.00
N LEU A 129 28.62 4.15 13.96
CA LEU A 129 29.37 3.58 15.09
C LEU A 129 30.71 4.28 15.30
N ASN A 130 31.36 4.75 14.23
CA ASN A 130 32.63 5.47 14.32
C ASN A 130 32.49 6.84 15.02
N ILE A 131 31.28 7.42 15.09
CA ILE A 131 31.03 8.69 15.82
C ILE A 131 31.50 8.60 17.28
N PHE A 132 31.23 7.46 17.93
CA PHE A 132 31.58 7.23 19.34
C PHE A 132 33.08 7.06 19.58
N LYS A 133 33.91 7.02 18.52
CA LYS A 133 35.37 6.98 18.64
C LYS A 133 35.99 8.37 18.80
N PHE A 134 35.19 9.44 18.70
CA PHE A 134 35.64 10.83 18.78
C PHE A 134 35.14 11.53 20.05
N PRO A 135 35.81 12.62 20.50
CA PRO A 135 35.36 13.42 21.64
C PRO A 135 33.98 14.05 21.42
N GLU A 136 33.30 14.37 22.51
CA GLU A 136 31.93 14.91 22.51
C GLU A 136 31.76 16.17 21.65
N SER A 137 32.80 17.01 21.53
CA SER A 137 32.77 18.20 20.67
C SER A 137 32.55 17.85 19.19
N ILE A 138 33.20 16.81 18.69
CA ILE A 138 33.03 16.32 17.31
C ILE A 138 31.68 15.61 17.16
N GLN A 139 31.27 14.85 18.18
CA GLN A 139 29.95 14.21 18.16
C GLN A 139 28.83 15.25 18.05
N LYS A 140 28.90 16.34 18.82
CA LYS A 140 27.96 17.47 18.74
C LYS A 140 27.95 18.11 17.36
N ALA A 141 29.11 18.31 16.72
CA ALA A 141 29.19 18.83 15.37
C ALA A 141 28.53 17.92 14.32
N LEU A 142 28.64 16.60 14.50
CA LEU A 142 27.94 15.60 13.67
C LEU A 142 26.43 15.60 13.91
N TRP A 143 26.00 15.65 15.17
CA TRP A 143 24.57 15.69 15.53
C TRP A 143 23.88 16.97 15.03
N SER A 144 24.57 18.11 15.09
CA SER A 144 24.07 19.38 14.58
C SER A 144 24.20 19.53 13.06
N GLY A 145 24.75 18.53 12.36
CA GLY A 145 24.89 18.53 10.90
C GLY A 145 25.98 19.45 10.33
N GLN A 146 26.94 19.94 11.14
CA GLN A 146 28.08 20.73 10.65
C GLN A 146 29.00 19.89 9.75
N ILE A 147 29.06 18.59 10.00
CA ILE A 147 29.74 17.60 9.18
C ILE A 147 28.75 16.46 8.91
N SER A 148 28.62 16.06 7.65
CA SER A 148 27.70 14.97 7.29
C SER A 148 28.30 13.60 7.54
N THR A 149 27.45 12.60 7.80
CA THR A 149 27.84 11.19 7.96
C THR A 149 28.58 10.63 6.73
N SER A 150 28.30 11.16 5.53
CA SER A 150 29.03 10.81 4.30
C SER A 150 30.52 11.16 4.35
N HIS A 151 30.92 12.20 5.11
CA HIS A 151 32.34 12.50 5.35
C HIS A 151 32.99 11.40 6.19
N LEU A 152 32.28 10.86 7.20
CA LEU A 152 32.77 9.75 8.01
C LEU A 152 32.91 8.46 7.19
N VAL A 153 31.98 8.21 6.26
CA VAL A 153 32.11 7.10 5.29
C VAL A 153 33.39 7.27 4.45
N ALA A 154 33.66 8.48 3.93
CA ALA A 154 34.89 8.73 3.17
C ALA A 154 36.16 8.56 4.02
N LEU A 155 36.09 8.89 5.31
CA LEU A 155 37.20 8.79 6.26
C LEU A 155 37.38 7.40 6.87
N GLU A 156 36.51 6.43 6.60
CA GLU A 156 36.47 5.13 7.29
C GLU A 156 37.84 4.43 7.33
N ASN A 157 38.57 4.42 6.21
CA ASN A 157 39.91 3.84 6.13
C ASN A 157 40.93 4.57 7.02
N VAL A 158 40.83 5.91 7.10
CA VAL A 158 41.71 6.71 7.97
C VAL A 158 41.36 6.46 9.44
N ILE A 159 40.08 6.37 9.77
CA ILE A 159 39.59 6.08 11.13
C ILE A 159 40.11 4.72 11.60
N ALA A 160 40.09 3.71 10.72
CA ALA A 160 40.59 2.37 11.02
C ALA A 160 42.12 2.35 11.21
N ARG A 161 42.87 3.14 10.42
CA ARG A 161 44.33 3.19 10.47
C ARG A 161 44.86 4.02 11.64
N ASN A 162 44.33 5.23 11.82
CA ASN A 162 44.83 6.20 12.80
C ASN A 162 43.73 7.19 13.23
N ASN A 163 43.18 6.98 14.42
CA ASN A 163 42.12 7.83 14.96
C ASN A 163 42.58 9.30 15.18
N LYS A 164 43.84 9.53 15.59
CA LYS A 164 44.36 10.89 15.79
C LYS A 164 44.37 11.69 14.48
N GLU A 165 44.83 11.06 13.40
CA GLU A 165 44.81 11.64 12.05
C GLU A 165 43.38 11.92 11.57
N ALA A 166 42.46 10.97 11.80
CA ALA A 166 41.05 11.17 11.48
C ALA A 166 40.45 12.36 12.25
N LYS A 167 40.77 12.51 13.53
CA LYS A 167 40.33 13.65 14.35
C LYS A 167 40.83 14.99 13.78
N THR A 168 42.10 15.07 13.37
CA THR A 168 42.66 16.29 12.77
C THR A 168 41.97 16.64 11.46
N LEU A 169 41.71 15.64 10.60
CA LEU A 169 41.00 15.85 9.34
C LEU A 169 39.54 16.26 9.55
N ILE A 170 38.84 15.68 10.53
CA ILE A 170 37.47 16.09 10.87
C ILE A 170 37.42 17.55 11.32
N ASN A 171 38.34 17.97 12.18
CA ASN A 171 38.43 19.37 12.60
C ASN A 171 38.75 20.30 11.42
N GLU A 172 39.61 19.88 10.49
CA GLU A 172 39.87 20.63 9.27
C GLU A 172 38.62 20.75 8.39
N ILE A 173 37.85 19.67 8.22
CA ILE A 173 36.58 19.66 7.47
C ILE A 173 35.59 20.63 8.11
N ILE A 174 35.45 20.63 9.44
CA ILE A 174 34.53 21.52 10.16
C ILE A 174 34.97 22.98 10.01
N ASN A 175 36.25 23.28 10.29
CA ASN A 175 36.78 24.64 10.29
C ASN A 175 36.75 25.28 8.90
N ARG A 176 37.07 24.50 7.86
CA ARG A 176 37.10 24.97 6.47
C ARG A 176 35.79 24.72 5.72
N LYS A 177 34.79 24.13 6.37
CA LYS A 177 33.49 23.73 5.78
C LYS A 177 33.65 22.97 4.47
N LEU A 178 34.58 22.01 4.45
CA LEU A 178 34.91 21.29 3.23
C LEU A 178 33.71 20.48 2.73
N THR A 179 33.52 20.47 1.42
CA THR A 179 32.56 19.60 0.76
C THR A 179 33.08 18.16 0.72
N LEU A 180 32.17 17.20 0.48
CA LEU A 180 32.53 15.80 0.33
C LEU A 180 33.53 15.58 -0.82
N LYS A 181 33.40 16.36 -1.91
CA LYS A 181 34.29 16.29 -3.07
C LYS A 181 35.70 16.75 -2.73
N GLU A 182 35.83 17.85 -2.00
CA GLU A 182 37.12 18.39 -1.55
C GLU A 182 37.78 17.44 -0.55
N THR A 183 37.01 16.92 0.40
CA THR A 183 37.48 15.93 1.37
C THR A 183 38.07 14.70 0.67
N LYS A 184 37.35 14.13 -0.31
CA LYS A 184 37.88 13.01 -1.12
C LYS A 184 39.15 13.37 -1.88
N LYS A 185 39.27 14.60 -2.40
CA LYS A 185 40.47 15.07 -3.10
C LYS A 185 41.68 15.14 -2.16
N ILE A 186 41.50 15.62 -0.93
CA ILE A 186 42.56 15.65 0.09
C ILE A 186 43.00 14.22 0.43
N LEU A 187 42.04 13.32 0.64
CA LEU A 187 42.33 11.92 0.97
C LEU A 187 43.07 11.19 -0.15
N ASN A 188 42.72 11.43 -1.42
CA ASN A 188 43.44 10.84 -2.55
C ASN A 188 44.87 11.36 -2.67
N LYS A 189 45.07 12.67 -2.54
CA LYS A 189 46.43 13.27 -2.55
C LYS A 189 47.31 12.71 -1.43
N GLN A 190 46.76 12.50 -0.24
CA GLN A 190 47.50 11.88 0.87
C GLN A 190 47.87 10.42 0.57
N LYS A 191 46.98 9.66 -0.07
CA LYS A 191 47.27 8.28 -0.51
C LYS A 191 48.38 8.24 -1.56
N GLU A 192 48.32 9.13 -2.57
CA GLU A 192 49.33 9.23 -3.62
C GLU A 192 50.71 9.53 -3.03
N LYS A 193 50.81 10.52 -2.13
CA LYS A 193 52.08 10.84 -1.45
C LYS A 193 52.64 9.68 -0.64
N VAL A 194 51.79 8.93 0.08
CA VAL A 194 52.25 7.75 0.84
C VAL A 194 52.78 6.66 -0.09
N GLU A 195 52.16 6.48 -1.26
CA GLU A 195 52.60 5.51 -2.24
C GLU A 195 53.92 5.93 -2.90
N GLU A 196 54.08 7.22 -3.23
CA GLU A 196 55.35 7.79 -3.70
C GLU A 196 56.47 7.58 -2.69
N MET A 197 56.23 7.87 -1.40
CA MET A 197 57.21 7.65 -0.33
C MET A 197 57.58 6.16 -0.17
N ARG A 198 56.62 5.25 -0.34
CA ARG A 198 56.88 3.80 -0.30
C ARG A 198 57.75 3.36 -1.47
N ILE A 199 57.46 3.86 -2.68
CA ILE A 199 58.25 3.58 -3.88
C ILE A 199 59.68 4.09 -3.67
N GLU A 200 59.85 5.29 -3.11
CA GLU A 200 61.18 5.86 -2.88
C GLU A 200 61.98 5.11 -1.80
N ALA A 201 61.33 4.74 -0.69
CA ALA A 201 61.96 3.92 0.34
C ALA A 201 62.39 2.54 -0.21
N VAL A 202 61.57 1.91 -1.07
CA VAL A 202 61.95 0.64 -1.72
C VAL A 202 63.16 0.80 -2.63
N LYS A 203 63.33 1.94 -3.31
CA LYS A 203 64.54 2.23 -4.10
C LYS A 203 65.78 2.39 -3.23
N GLU A 204 65.65 2.99 -2.05
CA GLU A 204 66.77 3.22 -1.13
C GLU A 204 67.28 1.92 -0.48
N PHE A 205 66.39 0.95 -0.21
CA PHE A 205 66.74 -0.34 0.41
C PHE A 205 67.16 -1.45 -0.57
N LEU A 206 67.01 -1.23 -1.88
CA LEU A 206 67.56 -2.12 -2.91
C LEU A 206 68.92 -1.56 -3.33
N PRO A 207 70.07 -2.16 -2.93
CA PRO A 207 71.36 -1.70 -3.43
C PRO A 207 71.34 -1.78 -4.95
N GLU A 208 71.94 -0.79 -5.62
CA GLU A 208 72.16 -0.74 -7.06
C GLU A 208 72.95 -1.97 -7.54
N VAL A 209 72.28 -3.11 -7.65
CA VAL A 209 72.71 -4.21 -8.51
C VAL A 209 71.93 -4.04 -9.79
N ALA A 210 72.20 -2.94 -10.47
CA ALA A 210 71.94 -2.84 -11.89
C ALA A 210 73.25 -3.23 -12.59
N PRO A 211 73.42 -4.49 -13.07
CA PRO A 211 74.08 -4.62 -14.35
C PRO A 211 73.29 -3.72 -15.32
N LYS A 212 73.95 -3.09 -16.29
CA LYS A 212 73.27 -2.45 -17.43
C LYS A 212 72.38 -3.50 -18.12
N ILE A 213 71.15 -3.64 -17.66
CA ILE A 213 70.16 -4.56 -18.19
C ILE A 213 69.32 -3.70 -19.12
N ALA A 214 69.36 -4.04 -20.41
CA ALA A 214 68.45 -3.50 -21.41
C ALA A 214 67.02 -3.51 -20.85
N GLN A 215 66.36 -2.35 -20.88
CA GLN A 215 65.08 -2.08 -20.21
C GLN A 215 64.10 -3.25 -20.36
N LEU A 216 63.92 -4.03 -19.29
CA LEU A 216 62.92 -5.08 -19.20
C LEU A 216 61.57 -4.37 -19.03
N LYS A 217 60.83 -4.19 -20.13
CA LYS A 217 59.57 -3.42 -20.15
C LYS A 217 58.34 -4.30 -20.03
N THR A 218 58.46 -5.60 -20.30
CA THR A 218 57.30 -6.50 -20.36
C THR A 218 57.32 -7.51 -19.23
N ALA A 219 56.14 -7.98 -18.81
CA ALA A 219 56.00 -8.99 -17.76
C ALA A 219 56.80 -10.28 -18.06
N GLU A 220 56.97 -10.62 -19.34
CA GLU A 220 57.77 -11.77 -19.78
C GLU A 220 59.27 -11.58 -19.53
N ASP A 221 59.77 -10.36 -19.64
CA ASP A 221 61.18 -10.03 -19.43
C ASP A 221 61.57 -10.16 -17.96
N PHE A 222 60.70 -9.73 -17.06
CA PHE A 222 60.83 -9.95 -15.62
C PHE A 222 60.79 -11.43 -15.27
N GLU A 223 59.94 -12.21 -15.93
CA GLU A 223 59.83 -13.65 -15.70
C GLU A 223 61.07 -14.41 -16.18
N LYS A 224 61.65 -14.00 -17.33
CA LYS A 224 62.91 -14.52 -17.86
C LYS A 224 64.09 -14.18 -16.94
N ALA A 225 64.18 -12.95 -16.45
CA ALA A 225 65.21 -12.53 -15.50
C ALA A 225 65.10 -13.31 -14.17
N ALA A 226 63.89 -13.48 -13.63
CA ALA A 226 63.65 -14.25 -12.42
C ALA A 226 64.03 -15.75 -12.59
N LYS A 227 63.80 -16.33 -13.76
CA LYS A 227 64.21 -17.71 -14.09
C LYS A 227 65.74 -17.86 -14.14
N VAL A 228 66.46 -16.88 -14.68
CA VAL A 228 67.93 -16.88 -14.75
C VAL A 228 68.56 -16.72 -13.36
N LEU A 229 68.02 -15.81 -12.53
CA LEU A 229 68.47 -15.61 -11.14
C LEU A 229 68.22 -16.85 -10.27
N LYS A 230 67.06 -17.51 -10.43
CA LYS A 230 66.78 -18.79 -9.75
C LYS A 230 67.73 -19.89 -10.19
N LYS A 231 68.07 -19.99 -11.49
CA LYS A 231 69.03 -20.99 -12.01
C LYS A 231 70.45 -20.75 -11.48
N THR A 232 70.91 -19.51 -11.43
CA THR A 232 72.24 -19.15 -10.94
C THR A 232 72.37 -19.37 -9.43
N ALA A 233 71.34 -19.00 -8.64
CA ALA A 233 71.28 -19.30 -7.22
C ALA A 233 71.24 -20.83 -6.93
N LYS A 234 70.51 -21.60 -7.74
CA LYS A 234 70.45 -23.06 -7.65
C LYS A 234 71.82 -23.71 -7.92
N LYS A 235 72.53 -23.27 -8.96
CA LYS A 235 73.89 -23.74 -9.28
C LYS A 235 74.90 -23.42 -8.17
N LYS A 236 74.81 -22.25 -7.53
CA LYS A 236 75.68 -21.90 -6.39
C LYS A 236 75.40 -22.76 -5.16
N ARG A 237 74.12 -23.05 -4.86
CA ARG A 237 73.74 -23.99 -3.79
C ARG A 237 74.18 -25.42 -4.08
N GLU A 238 74.01 -25.91 -5.30
CA GLU A 238 74.39 -27.28 -5.68
C GLU A 238 75.91 -27.53 -5.65
N LYS A 239 76.74 -26.49 -5.81
CA LYS A 239 78.21 -26.61 -5.67
C LYS A 239 78.68 -26.69 -4.21
N ALA A 240 77.87 -26.24 -3.24
CA ALA A 240 78.22 -26.18 -1.82
C ALA A 240 77.79 -27.41 -0.99
N LEU A 241 77.17 -28.42 -1.61
CA LEU A 241 76.58 -29.60 -0.94
C LEU A 241 77.29 -30.90 -1.35
N THR A 242 77.57 -31.78 -0.39
CA THR A 242 78.18 -33.09 -0.65
C THR A 242 77.21 -34.04 -1.39
N PRO A 243 77.71 -35.06 -2.13
CA PRO A 243 76.86 -35.99 -2.88
C PRO A 243 75.77 -36.69 -2.04
N LYS A 244 76.10 -37.08 -0.80
CA LYS A 244 75.15 -37.70 0.14
C LYS A 244 74.01 -36.73 0.55
N GLN A 245 74.33 -35.46 0.77
CA GLN A 245 73.32 -34.45 1.14
C GLN A 245 72.37 -34.11 -0.02
N LYS A 246 72.85 -34.18 -1.28
CA LYS A 246 72.00 -33.97 -2.46
C LYS A 246 70.91 -35.03 -2.60
N VAL A 247 71.29 -36.31 -2.43
CA VAL A 247 70.35 -37.45 -2.50
C VAL A 247 69.30 -37.36 -1.39
N ALA A 248 69.72 -37.07 -0.16
CA ALA A 248 68.81 -36.92 0.98
C ALA A 248 67.79 -35.80 0.78
N ILE A 249 68.23 -34.62 0.32
CA ILE A 249 67.34 -33.47 0.04
C ILE A 249 66.37 -33.80 -1.10
N GLU A 250 66.81 -34.56 -2.11
CA GLU A 250 65.97 -34.91 -3.25
C GLU A 250 64.91 -35.96 -2.91
N GLU A 251 65.26 -36.95 -2.09
CA GLU A 251 64.31 -37.92 -1.53
C GLU A 251 63.29 -37.24 -0.61
N GLU A 252 63.72 -36.31 0.24
CA GLU A 252 62.85 -35.55 1.13
C GLU A 252 61.88 -34.65 0.32
N LYS A 253 62.35 -34.01 -0.74
CA LYS A 253 61.50 -33.26 -1.68
C LYS A 253 60.48 -34.16 -2.38
N LYS A 254 60.88 -35.35 -2.83
CA LYS A 254 59.96 -36.33 -3.44
C LYS A 254 58.90 -36.80 -2.44
N LYS A 255 59.27 -37.05 -1.17
CA LYS A 255 58.32 -37.39 -0.09
C LYS A 255 57.34 -36.24 0.17
N LYS A 256 57.84 -35.01 0.40
CA LYS A 256 57.02 -33.81 0.62
C LYS A 256 56.07 -33.52 -0.55
N HIS A 257 56.52 -33.71 -1.79
CA HIS A 257 55.70 -33.51 -2.97
C HIS A 257 54.57 -34.55 -3.10
N LYS A 258 54.87 -35.84 -2.86
CA LYS A 258 53.84 -36.89 -2.83
C LYS A 258 52.80 -36.63 -1.75
N GLU A 259 53.23 -36.20 -0.57
CA GLU A 259 52.34 -35.87 0.54
C GLU A 259 51.47 -34.64 0.24
N PHE A 260 52.04 -33.61 -0.38
CA PHE A 260 51.30 -32.43 -0.84
C PHE A 260 50.21 -32.80 -1.87
N ILE A 261 50.54 -33.62 -2.87
CA ILE A 261 49.55 -34.09 -3.87
C ILE A 261 48.44 -34.88 -3.19
N LYS A 262 48.76 -35.75 -2.23
CA LYS A 262 47.77 -36.54 -1.48
C LYS A 262 46.82 -35.62 -0.69
N ARG A 263 47.36 -34.65 0.06
CA ARG A 263 46.57 -33.66 0.81
C ARG A 263 45.69 -32.81 -0.10
N LYS A 264 46.21 -32.37 -1.25
CA LYS A 264 45.44 -31.57 -2.22
C LYS A 264 44.26 -32.36 -2.79
N LYS A 265 44.49 -33.62 -3.20
CA LYS A 265 43.41 -34.50 -3.70
C LYS A 265 42.36 -34.79 -2.63
N GLU A 266 42.77 -34.93 -1.37
CA GLU A 266 41.87 -35.14 -0.24
C GLU A 266 41.02 -33.89 0.06
N GLN A 267 41.64 -32.70 0.05
CA GLN A 267 40.93 -31.43 0.18
C GLN A 267 39.92 -31.23 -0.96
N GLU A 268 40.31 -31.46 -2.22
CA GLU A 268 39.40 -31.39 -3.37
C GLU A 268 38.23 -32.38 -3.23
N ARG A 269 38.47 -33.59 -2.72
CA ARG A 269 37.41 -34.59 -2.48
C ARG A 269 36.44 -34.13 -1.38
N LEU A 270 36.95 -33.57 -0.28
CA LEU A 270 36.13 -33.03 0.81
C LEU A 270 35.29 -31.84 0.36
N GLU A 271 35.89 -30.93 -0.41
CA GLU A 271 35.21 -29.76 -0.96
C GLU A 271 34.11 -30.16 -1.95
N ASN A 272 34.41 -31.07 -2.88
CA ASN A 272 33.42 -31.61 -3.81
C ASN A 272 32.26 -32.32 -3.09
N ASN A 273 32.53 -33.01 -1.98
CA ASN A 273 31.50 -33.63 -1.16
C ASN A 273 30.63 -32.60 -0.43
N ARG A 274 31.22 -31.49 0.05
CA ARG A 274 30.47 -30.36 0.63
C ARG A 274 29.57 -29.71 -0.41
N ILE A 275 30.10 -29.37 -1.57
CA ILE A 275 29.36 -28.76 -2.68
C ILE A 275 28.19 -29.67 -3.10
N LYS A 276 28.41 -30.99 -3.23
CA LYS A 276 27.33 -31.95 -3.53
C LYS A 276 26.23 -31.98 -2.47
N LYS A 277 26.58 -31.90 -1.18
CA LYS A 277 25.59 -31.86 -0.08
C LYS A 277 24.78 -30.58 -0.10
N GLU A 278 25.43 -29.43 -0.30
CA GLU A 278 24.77 -28.13 -0.39
C GLU A 278 23.86 -28.04 -1.62
N ALA A 279 24.32 -28.51 -2.78
CA ALA A 279 23.51 -28.56 -3.99
C ALA A 279 22.24 -29.41 -3.80
N LYS A 280 22.35 -30.58 -3.13
CA LYS A 280 21.18 -31.40 -2.79
C LYS A 280 20.21 -30.69 -1.84
N LYS A 281 20.73 -29.96 -0.84
CA LYS A 281 19.92 -29.18 0.10
C LYS A 281 19.17 -28.06 -0.62
N LEU A 282 19.88 -27.27 -1.43
CA LEU A 282 19.31 -26.20 -2.24
C LEU A 282 18.25 -26.72 -3.22
N ALA A 283 18.50 -27.85 -3.88
CA ALA A 283 17.52 -28.47 -4.78
C ALA A 283 16.23 -28.87 -4.04
N LYS A 284 16.33 -29.35 -2.80
CA LYS A 284 15.16 -29.68 -1.97
C LYS A 284 14.39 -28.43 -1.57
N GLU A 285 15.08 -27.38 -1.13
CA GLU A 285 14.48 -26.08 -0.79
C GLU A 285 13.79 -25.42 -2.00
N MET A 286 14.37 -25.54 -3.20
CA MET A 286 13.79 -25.00 -4.43
C MET A 286 12.49 -25.72 -4.80
N LYS A 287 12.45 -27.05 -4.73
CA LYS A 287 11.22 -27.84 -4.97
C LYS A 287 10.10 -27.46 -3.99
N GLU A 288 10.44 -27.22 -2.74
CA GLU A 288 9.46 -26.83 -1.72
C GLU A 288 8.92 -25.42 -1.96
N LYS A 289 9.78 -24.47 -2.34
CA LYS A 289 9.37 -23.12 -2.74
C LYS A 289 8.49 -23.13 -3.99
N GLU A 290 8.80 -23.97 -4.97
CA GLU A 290 8.02 -24.13 -6.19
C GLU A 290 6.61 -24.66 -5.88
N LYS A 291 6.50 -25.66 -5.00
CA LYS A 291 5.20 -26.16 -4.52
C LYS A 291 4.36 -25.06 -3.87
N ILE A 292 4.96 -24.27 -2.98
CA ILE A 292 4.28 -23.14 -2.31
C ILE A 292 3.83 -22.08 -3.34
N LEU A 293 4.63 -21.83 -4.38
CA LEU A 293 4.27 -20.88 -5.43
C LEU A 293 3.06 -21.36 -6.23
N ILE A 294 3.04 -22.63 -6.61
CA ILE A 294 1.91 -23.25 -7.34
C ILE A 294 0.63 -23.16 -6.50
N GLU A 295 0.69 -23.47 -5.19
CA GLU A 295 -0.46 -23.36 -4.29
C GLU A 295 -0.98 -21.91 -4.21
N LYS A 296 -0.09 -20.92 -4.06
CA LYS A 296 -0.47 -19.49 -4.05
C LYS A 296 -1.09 -19.02 -5.36
N GLU A 297 -0.59 -19.51 -6.50
CA GLU A 297 -1.20 -19.20 -7.79
C GLU A 297 -2.59 -19.81 -7.93
N ALA A 298 -2.80 -21.02 -7.43
CA ALA A 298 -4.12 -21.66 -7.39
C ALA A 298 -5.11 -20.87 -6.50
N GLU A 299 -4.68 -20.46 -5.30
CA GLU A 299 -5.47 -19.61 -4.40
C GLU A 299 -5.85 -18.29 -5.06
N LYS A 300 -4.90 -17.63 -5.74
CA LYS A 300 -5.16 -16.37 -6.46
C LYS A 300 -6.19 -16.56 -7.57
N LYS A 301 -6.10 -17.64 -8.35
CA LYS A 301 -7.09 -17.98 -9.38
C LYS A 301 -8.47 -18.26 -8.77
N MET A 302 -8.53 -18.97 -7.64
CA MET A 302 -9.78 -19.22 -6.92
C MET A 302 -10.41 -17.93 -6.40
N LEU A 303 -9.62 -17.03 -5.81
CA LEU A 303 -10.10 -15.73 -5.34
C LEU A 303 -10.68 -14.88 -6.47
N ILE A 304 -10.06 -14.91 -7.66
CA ILE A 304 -10.58 -14.21 -8.84
C ILE A 304 -11.95 -14.78 -9.25
N ARG A 305 -12.12 -16.12 -9.27
CA ARG A 305 -13.42 -16.75 -9.58
C ARG A 305 -14.49 -16.36 -8.56
N ILE A 306 -14.19 -16.44 -7.27
CA ILE A 306 -15.10 -16.03 -6.20
C ILE A 306 -15.52 -14.57 -6.36
N LYS A 307 -14.58 -13.67 -6.68
CA LYS A 307 -14.90 -12.25 -6.93
C LYS A 307 -15.83 -12.05 -8.12
N VAL A 308 -15.63 -12.80 -9.21
CA VAL A 308 -16.50 -12.73 -10.39
C VAL A 308 -17.90 -13.23 -10.06
N GLU A 309 -18.02 -14.36 -9.35
CA GLU A 309 -19.31 -14.91 -8.92
C GLU A 309 -20.03 -13.99 -7.93
N ALA A 310 -19.32 -13.46 -6.93
CA ALA A 310 -19.88 -12.50 -5.99
C ALA A 310 -20.40 -11.24 -6.69
N LYS A 311 -19.70 -10.76 -7.73
CA LYS A 311 -20.17 -9.63 -8.55
C LYS A 311 -21.45 -9.98 -9.31
N LYS A 312 -21.53 -11.16 -9.94
CA LYS A 312 -22.74 -11.64 -10.63
C LYS A 312 -23.93 -11.78 -9.67
N LEU A 313 -23.71 -12.38 -8.50
CA LEU A 313 -24.74 -12.52 -7.46
C LEU A 313 -25.22 -11.15 -6.97
N ALA A 314 -24.32 -10.20 -6.75
CA ALA A 314 -24.69 -8.85 -6.35
C ALA A 314 -25.50 -8.11 -7.43
N GLU A 315 -25.22 -8.37 -8.71
CA GLU A 315 -25.97 -7.81 -9.84
C GLU A 315 -27.37 -8.43 -9.95
N GLN A 316 -27.48 -9.76 -9.82
CA GLN A 316 -28.77 -10.46 -9.74
C GLN A 316 -29.60 -10.02 -8.53
N MET A 317 -28.98 -9.80 -7.37
CA MET A 317 -29.66 -9.26 -6.19
C MET A 317 -30.19 -7.85 -6.45
N LYS A 318 -29.43 -6.97 -7.09
CA LYS A 318 -29.88 -5.62 -7.45
C LYS A 318 -31.03 -5.66 -8.46
N GLU A 319 -30.98 -6.54 -9.46
CA GLU A 319 -32.06 -6.70 -10.43
C GLU A 319 -33.34 -7.24 -9.79
N THR A 320 -33.22 -8.24 -8.92
CA THR A 320 -34.38 -8.81 -8.21
C THR A 320 -34.97 -7.85 -7.19
N GLU A 321 -34.16 -7.05 -6.48
CA GLU A 321 -34.66 -5.98 -5.61
C GLU A 321 -35.34 -4.87 -6.41
N ARG A 322 -34.76 -4.44 -7.54
CA ARG A 322 -35.39 -3.46 -8.45
C ARG A 322 -36.72 -3.97 -8.97
N ALA A 323 -36.80 -5.22 -9.43
CA ALA A 323 -38.03 -5.83 -9.91
C ALA A 323 -39.11 -5.88 -8.81
N LYS A 324 -38.74 -6.23 -7.56
CA LYS A 324 -39.67 -6.19 -6.41
C LYS A 324 -40.18 -4.77 -6.13
N ILE A 325 -39.30 -3.78 -6.15
CA ILE A 325 -39.68 -2.37 -5.94
C ILE A 325 -40.59 -1.89 -7.08
N GLU A 326 -40.29 -2.22 -8.32
CA GLU A 326 -41.12 -1.89 -9.48
C GLU A 326 -42.50 -2.54 -9.38
N GLU A 327 -42.58 -3.81 -8.98
CA GLU A 327 -43.83 -4.53 -8.73
C GLU A 327 -44.65 -3.87 -7.60
N GLU A 328 -44.01 -3.53 -6.47
CA GLU A 328 -44.65 -2.83 -5.35
C GLU A 328 -45.15 -1.43 -5.74
N VAL A 329 -44.35 -0.69 -6.51
CA VAL A 329 -44.72 0.64 -7.04
C VAL A 329 -45.89 0.50 -8.00
N LYS A 330 -45.88 -0.49 -8.90
CA LYS A 330 -46.97 -0.77 -9.84
C LYS A 330 -48.26 -1.13 -9.11
N GLN A 331 -48.19 -2.01 -8.11
CA GLN A 331 -49.33 -2.37 -7.26
C GLN A 331 -49.88 -1.17 -6.47
N LYS A 332 -49.01 -0.28 -5.96
CA LYS A 332 -49.42 0.97 -5.30
C LYS A 332 -50.10 1.94 -6.26
N ILE A 333 -49.59 2.08 -7.49
CA ILE A 333 -50.17 2.95 -8.54
C ILE A 333 -51.55 2.42 -8.97
N GLU A 334 -51.68 1.12 -9.22
CA GLU A 334 -52.95 0.49 -9.58
C GLU A 334 -53.99 0.61 -8.46
N LYS A 335 -53.61 0.37 -7.20
CA LYS A 335 -54.54 0.52 -6.06
C LYS A 335 -55.00 1.97 -5.84
N ASN A 336 -54.12 2.96 -5.99
CA ASN A 336 -54.45 4.37 -5.75
C ASN A 336 -55.28 5.01 -6.88
N SER A 337 -54.98 4.67 -8.14
CA SER A 337 -55.72 5.21 -9.29
C SER A 337 -57.12 4.61 -9.40
N LEU A 338 -57.25 3.28 -9.25
CA LEU A 338 -58.51 2.57 -9.43
C LEU A 338 -59.51 2.85 -8.29
N SER A 339 -59.05 3.01 -7.05
CA SER A 339 -59.91 3.30 -5.90
C SER A 339 -60.49 4.71 -5.94
N LYS A 340 -59.69 5.70 -6.36
CA LYS A 340 -60.12 7.11 -6.51
C LYS A 340 -61.11 7.27 -7.66
N LEU A 341 -60.85 6.62 -8.80
CA LEU A 341 -61.77 6.58 -9.94
C LEU A 341 -63.10 5.91 -9.57
N LYS A 342 -63.09 4.75 -8.91
CA LYS A 342 -64.31 4.05 -8.47
C LYS A 342 -65.19 4.88 -7.53
N ARG A 343 -64.58 5.63 -6.59
CA ARG A 343 -65.33 6.54 -5.70
C ARG A 343 -66.00 7.68 -6.45
N ASN A 344 -65.27 8.33 -7.36
CA ASN A 344 -65.81 9.42 -8.19
C ASN A 344 -66.93 8.91 -9.10
N LEU A 345 -66.76 7.74 -9.71
CA LEU A 345 -67.77 7.13 -10.58
C LEU A 345 -69.06 6.83 -9.80
N LYS A 346 -68.95 6.32 -8.56
CA LYS A 346 -70.07 6.06 -7.65
C LYS A 346 -70.80 7.34 -7.21
N GLN A 347 -70.07 8.43 -6.97
CA GLN A 347 -70.66 9.73 -6.65
C GLN A 347 -71.39 10.32 -7.86
N LEU A 348 -70.81 10.23 -9.05
CA LEU A 348 -71.42 10.68 -10.29
C LEU A 348 -72.67 9.89 -10.64
N THR A 349 -72.67 8.56 -10.46
CA THR A 349 -73.88 7.73 -10.68
C THR A 349 -75.02 8.13 -9.75
N LYS A 350 -74.75 8.29 -8.44
CA LYS A 350 -75.76 8.79 -7.50
C LYS A 350 -76.32 10.16 -7.91
N LYS A 351 -75.46 11.06 -8.39
CA LYS A 351 -75.87 12.40 -8.83
C LYS A 351 -76.72 12.35 -10.11
N ILE A 352 -76.40 11.44 -11.02
CA ILE A 352 -77.21 11.19 -12.22
C ILE A 352 -78.58 10.62 -11.83
N GLU A 353 -78.64 9.67 -10.89
CA GLU A 353 -79.92 9.11 -10.40
C GLU A 353 -80.80 10.18 -9.73
N THR A 354 -80.23 11.07 -8.92
CA THR A 354 -81.00 12.18 -8.31
C THR A 354 -81.53 13.14 -9.38
N LEU A 355 -80.70 13.53 -10.34
CA LEU A 355 -81.12 14.40 -11.44
C LEU A 355 -82.18 13.75 -12.33
N GLN A 356 -82.13 12.43 -12.52
CA GLN A 356 -83.17 11.70 -13.25
C GLN A 356 -84.50 11.69 -12.51
N LYS A 357 -84.49 11.54 -11.18
CA LYS A 357 -85.71 11.64 -10.34
C LYS A 357 -86.30 13.04 -10.32
N GLU A 358 -85.46 14.07 -10.28
CA GLU A 358 -85.88 15.47 -10.40
C GLU A 358 -86.48 15.75 -11.79
N LYS A 359 -85.85 15.24 -12.85
CA LYS A 359 -86.39 15.35 -14.21
C LYS A 359 -87.74 14.66 -14.35
N SER A 360 -87.92 13.46 -13.77
CA SER A 360 -89.20 12.74 -13.86
C SER A 360 -90.31 13.45 -13.11
N THR A 361 -90.02 14.02 -11.93
CA THR A 361 -91.00 14.82 -11.17
C THR A 361 -91.35 16.11 -11.90
N LEU A 362 -90.37 16.81 -12.48
CA LEU A 362 -90.64 18.00 -13.30
C LEU A 362 -91.47 17.68 -14.55
N LEU A 363 -91.22 16.54 -15.21
CA LEU A 363 -92.03 16.08 -16.34
C LEU A 363 -93.46 15.73 -15.93
N GLN A 364 -93.65 15.04 -14.80
CA GLN A 364 -94.96 14.76 -14.22
C GLN A 364 -95.74 16.05 -13.88
N ASN A 365 -95.06 17.03 -13.28
CA ASN A 365 -95.65 18.33 -13.00
C ASN A 365 -96.03 19.07 -14.29
N LYS A 366 -95.18 19.02 -15.32
CA LYS A 366 -95.48 19.61 -16.63
C LYS A 366 -96.70 18.95 -17.29
N THR A 367 -96.81 17.62 -17.26
CA THR A 367 -97.98 16.92 -17.80
C THR A 367 -99.25 17.26 -17.04
N ALA A 368 -99.20 17.31 -15.70
CA ALA A 368 -100.33 17.71 -14.87
C ALA A 368 -100.79 19.15 -15.17
N PHE A 369 -99.86 20.08 -15.39
CA PHE A 369 -100.18 21.45 -15.81
C PHE A 369 -100.81 21.53 -17.20
N LEU A 370 -100.37 20.70 -18.15
CA LEU A 370 -100.91 20.68 -19.52
C LEU A 370 -102.30 20.04 -19.59
N GLU A 371 -102.57 19.01 -18.78
CA GLU A 371 -103.89 18.38 -18.67
C GLU A 371 -104.92 19.31 -18.02
N ALA A 372 -104.52 20.09 -16.99
CA ALA A 372 -105.41 21.03 -16.32
C ALA A 372 -105.86 22.20 -17.21
N LEU A 373 -105.12 22.52 -18.28
CA LEU A 373 -105.42 23.66 -19.15
C LEU A 373 -106.22 23.27 -20.41
N ASN A 374 -106.31 21.98 -20.74
CA ASN A 374 -107.04 21.50 -21.89
C ASN A 374 -108.45 21.04 -21.49
N PHE A 375 -109.47 21.70 -22.03
CA PHE A 375 -110.86 21.27 -21.88
C PHE A 375 -111.54 21.17 -23.25
N ASN A 376 -112.52 20.28 -23.36
CA ASN A 376 -113.35 20.18 -24.56
C ASN A 376 -114.32 21.36 -24.59
N CYS A 377 -114.03 22.33 -25.45
CA CYS A 377 -114.80 23.56 -25.52
C CYS A 377 -116.22 23.26 -26.06
N PRO A 378 -117.29 23.61 -25.33
CA PRO A 378 -118.67 23.41 -25.79
C PRO A 378 -118.99 24.15 -27.09
N HIS A 379 -118.25 25.22 -27.40
CA HIS A 379 -118.49 26.08 -28.55
C HIS A 379 -117.86 25.57 -29.85
N CYS A 380 -116.67 24.95 -29.81
CA CYS A 380 -115.97 24.50 -31.03
C CYS A 380 -115.70 22.99 -31.08
N LYS A 381 -116.14 22.24 -30.07
CA LYS A 381 -116.00 20.77 -29.95
C LYS A 381 -114.56 20.26 -30.20
N SER A 382 -113.56 21.08 -29.90
CA SER A 382 -112.12 20.78 -30.05
C SER A 382 -111.38 21.06 -28.73
N SER A 383 -110.18 20.50 -28.57
CA SER A 383 -109.31 20.78 -27.41
C SER A 383 -108.82 22.23 -27.44
N CYS A 384 -109.17 23.00 -26.40
CA CYS A 384 -108.81 24.39 -26.25
C CYS A 384 -108.06 24.62 -24.94
N VAL A 385 -107.12 25.57 -24.97
CA VAL A 385 -106.33 25.96 -23.80
C VAL A 385 -106.90 27.25 -23.22
N VAL A 386 -107.21 27.26 -21.91
CA VAL A 386 -107.46 28.52 -21.18
C VAL A 386 -106.12 29.09 -20.76
N TYR A 387 -105.87 30.36 -21.03
CA TYR A 387 -104.75 31.07 -20.43
C TYR A 387 -105.22 32.41 -19.86
N GLN A 388 -104.56 32.85 -18.80
CA GLN A 388 -104.89 34.07 -18.09
C GLN A 388 -103.88 35.16 -18.47
N GLU A 389 -104.38 36.31 -18.91
CA GLU A 389 -103.57 37.50 -19.15
C GLU A 389 -104.15 38.65 -18.31
N GLY A 390 -103.49 38.96 -17.21
CA GLY A 390 -104.01 39.89 -16.20
C GLY A 390 -105.25 39.36 -15.47
N LYS A 391 -106.33 40.14 -15.43
CA LYS A 391 -107.63 39.76 -14.82
C LYS A 391 -108.62 39.15 -15.81
N ARG A 392 -108.19 38.87 -17.05
CA ARG A 392 -109.05 38.32 -18.11
C ARG A 392 -108.59 36.91 -18.49
N TYR A 393 -109.55 36.05 -18.76
CA TYR A 393 -109.32 34.68 -19.24
C TYR A 393 -109.58 34.63 -20.74
N PHE A 394 -108.66 34.02 -21.48
CA PHE A 394 -108.77 33.84 -22.92
C PHE A 394 -108.76 32.36 -23.27
N VAL A 395 -109.54 31.99 -24.28
CA VAL A 395 -109.60 30.62 -24.79
C VAL A 395 -109.02 30.63 -26.21
N LYS A 396 -107.96 29.85 -26.43
CA LYS A 396 -107.33 29.71 -27.75
C LYS A 396 -107.39 28.24 -28.19
N ARG A 397 -107.76 28.03 -29.45
CA ARG A 397 -107.69 26.71 -30.08
C ARG A 397 -106.21 26.31 -30.17
N SER A 398 -105.86 25.15 -29.63
CA SER A 398 -104.48 24.66 -29.69
C SER A 398 -104.08 24.45 -31.16
N ALA A 399 -103.02 25.14 -31.62
CA ALA A 399 -102.55 25.09 -33.00
C ALA A 399 -101.12 24.53 -33.05
N ASN A 400 -100.98 23.39 -33.75
CA ASN A 400 -99.76 22.65 -34.14
C ASN A 400 -99.07 21.84 -33.02
N VAL A 401 -98.35 20.72 -33.25
CA VAL A 401 -97.47 20.26 -34.36
C VAL A 401 -97.37 18.71 -34.26
N ALA A 402 -97.64 17.93 -35.31
CA ALA A 402 -96.71 17.31 -36.29
C ALA A 402 -95.72 16.24 -35.77
N MET A 403 -95.66 15.14 -36.52
CA MET A 403 -94.79 13.97 -36.36
C MET A 403 -93.30 14.33 -36.35
N VAL A 404 -92.51 13.62 -35.54
CA VAL A 404 -91.06 13.48 -35.70
C VAL A 404 -90.73 11.99 -35.69
N HIS A 405 -90.32 11.47 -36.84
CA HIS A 405 -89.72 10.15 -37.02
C HIS A 405 -88.38 10.05 -36.29
N GLU A 406 -88.14 8.91 -35.65
CA GLU A 406 -86.82 8.47 -35.17
C GLU A 406 -85.81 8.41 -36.33
N LYS A 407 -84.64 9.02 -36.13
CA LYS A 407 -83.43 8.69 -36.89
C LYS A 407 -82.37 8.16 -35.93
N THR A 408 -82.16 6.86 -36.01
CA THR A 408 -80.95 6.15 -35.58
C THR A 408 -79.77 6.58 -36.47
N VAL A 409 -78.67 7.03 -35.87
CA VAL A 409 -77.35 7.08 -36.54
C VAL A 409 -76.28 6.65 -35.54
N ALA A 410 -75.62 5.53 -35.83
CA ALA A 410 -74.36 5.11 -35.23
C ALA A 410 -73.18 5.78 -35.95
N PRO A 411 -72.04 6.03 -35.29
CA PRO A 411 -70.79 6.27 -35.99
C PRO A 411 -69.83 5.08 -35.85
N THR A 412 -69.39 4.65 -37.03
CA THR A 412 -68.35 3.69 -37.36
C THR A 412 -66.95 4.18 -36.97
N HIS A 413 -66.09 3.21 -36.66
CA HIS A 413 -64.65 3.33 -36.53
C HIS A 413 -63.97 3.82 -37.82
N GLN A 414 -63.00 4.74 -37.69
CA GLN A 414 -61.86 4.81 -38.60
C GLN A 414 -60.56 5.02 -37.81
N LYS A 415 -59.66 4.04 -37.90
CA LYS A 415 -58.21 4.19 -37.68
C LYS A 415 -57.61 4.85 -38.93
N PRO A 416 -56.46 5.54 -38.78
CA PRO A 416 -55.44 5.49 -39.82
C PRO A 416 -54.12 4.90 -39.31
N THR A 417 -53.53 4.15 -40.22
CA THR A 417 -52.22 3.50 -40.23
C THR A 417 -51.06 4.48 -40.40
N ILE A 418 -49.97 4.19 -39.67
CA ILE A 418 -48.57 4.04 -40.11
C ILE A 418 -47.98 5.13 -41.04
N SER A 419 -46.94 5.82 -40.54
CA SER A 419 -45.70 6.03 -41.30
C SER A 419 -44.51 6.31 -40.37
N SER A 420 -43.40 5.61 -40.62
CA SER A 420 -42.02 5.90 -40.24
C SER A 420 -41.19 5.75 -41.52
N PRO A 421 -39.89 6.10 -41.58
CA PRO A 421 -39.14 7.14 -40.87
C PRO A 421 -38.41 8.07 -41.88
N LYS A 422 -37.86 9.21 -41.42
CA LYS A 422 -36.79 9.91 -42.14
C LYS A 422 -35.64 10.26 -41.19
N SER A 423 -34.47 10.04 -41.75
CA SER A 423 -33.09 10.15 -41.25
C SER A 423 -32.58 11.60 -41.11
N GLN A 424 -31.42 11.71 -40.44
CA GLN A 424 -30.45 12.82 -40.42
C GLN A 424 -30.87 14.02 -39.54
N ASN A 425 -30.07 14.49 -38.57
CA ASN A 425 -28.61 14.51 -38.39
C ASN A 425 -28.16 13.95 -37.04
#